data_AF-A0A948X7B8-F1
#
_entry.id   AF-A0A948X7B8-F1
#
_cell.length_a   1.000
_cell.length_b   1.000
_cell.length_c   1.000
_cell.angle_alpha   90.00
_cell.angle_beta   90.00
_cell.angle_gamma   90.00
#
_symmetry.space_group_name_H-M   'P 1'
#
loop_
_entity.id
_entity.type
_entity.pdbx_description
1 polymer ?
#
loop_
_entity_poly.entity_id
_entity_poly.type
_entity_poly.pdbx_seq_one_letter_code
_entity_poly.pdbx_strand_id
1 'polypeptide(L)' 'MLALIEQLCAGRWLSTSELAALVDRDSEKLQSRFLTAMVKSGALELRYPDVGNRPDQAYRTVDGAAVAGE' A
#
# COMPACT_ATOMS: atom_id res chain seq x y z
N MET A 1 10.09 -1.17 -7.33
CA MET A 1 9.08 -2.01 -6.63
C MET A 1 8.15 -1.16 -5.80
N LEU A 2 8.66 -0.45 -4.79
CA LEU A 2 7.89 0.44 -3.91
C LEU A 2 7.13 1.47 -4.76
N ALA A 3 7.83 2.15 -5.67
CA ALA A 3 7.24 3.08 -6.64
C ALA A 3 6.12 2.49 -7.53
N LEU A 4 6.09 1.17 -7.76
CA LEU A 4 4.99 0.54 -8.52
C LEU A 4 3.76 0.38 -7.61
N ILE A 5 3.95 -0.05 -6.36
CA ILE A 5 2.88 -0.15 -5.36
C ILE A 5 2.28 1.25 -5.12
N GLU A 6 3.12 2.29 -5.05
CA GLU A 6 2.68 3.69 -4.91
C GLU A 6 1.82 4.14 -6.08
N GLN A 7 2.22 3.82 -7.32
CA GLN A 7 1.42 4.14 -8.50
C GLN A 7 0.11 3.35 -8.54
N LEU A 8 0.11 2.08 -8.12
CA LEU A 8 -1.10 1.26 -8.08
C LEU A 8 -2.09 1.73 -7.00
N CYS A 9 -1.58 2.19 -5.85
CA CYS A 9 -2.34 2.79 -4.76
C CYS A 9 -2.58 4.31 -4.95
N ALA A 10 -2.11 4.90 -6.04
CA ALA A 10 -2.35 6.32 -6.32
C ALA A 10 -3.81 6.52 -6.72
N GLY A 11 -4.53 7.35 -5.98
CA GLY A 11 -5.93 7.67 -6.26
C GLY A 11 -6.95 6.56 -5.99
N ARG A 12 -6.53 5.39 -5.44
CA ARG A 12 -7.44 4.30 -5.07
C ARG A 12 -6.97 3.54 -3.84
N TRP A 13 -7.91 2.96 -3.12
CA TRP A 13 -7.64 2.08 -1.98
C TRP A 13 -7.45 0.65 -2.48
N LEU A 14 -6.33 0.02 -2.15
CA LEU A 14 -6.09 -1.39 -2.48
C LEU A 14 -5.78 -2.22 -1.26
N SER A 15 -6.40 -3.39 -1.18
CA SER A 15 -6.10 -4.37 -0.13
C SER A 15 -4.78 -5.10 -0.40
N THR A 16 -4.20 -5.69 0.65
CA THR A 16 -2.97 -6.50 0.52
C THR A 16 -3.09 -7.56 -0.58
N SER A 17 -4.24 -8.24 -0.66
CA SER A 17 -4.52 -9.27 -1.66
C SER A 17 -4.57 -8.73 -3.09
N GLU A 18 -5.10 -7.52 -3.30
CA GLU A 18 -5.11 -6.91 -4.63
C GLU A 18 -3.71 -6.50 -5.06
N LEU A 19 -2.95 -5.87 -4.16
CA LEU A 19 -1.55 -5.52 -4.42
C LEU A 19 -0.72 -6.78 -4.71
N ALA A 20 -0.92 -7.84 -3.94
CA ALA A 20 -0.29 -9.15 -4.14
C ALA A 20 -0.61 -9.75 -5.52
N ALA A 21 -1.88 -9.69 -5.95
CA ALA A 21 -2.30 -10.16 -7.26
C ALA A 21 -1.72 -9.30 -8.40
N LEU A 22 -1.65 -7.98 -8.23
CA LEU A 22 -1.13 -7.05 -9.24
C LEU A 22 0.39 -7.20 -9.46
N VAL A 23 1.13 -7.49 -8.40
CA VAL A 23 2.59 -7.66 -8.46
C VAL A 23 3.03 -9.12 -8.51
N ASP A 24 2.08 -10.05 -8.62
CA ASP A 24 2.26 -11.50 -8.64
C ASP A 24 3.17 -12.00 -7.49
N ARG A 25 2.80 -11.69 -6.23
CA ARG A 25 3.57 -12.05 -5.03
C ARG A 25 2.73 -12.52 -3.87
N ASP A 26 3.39 -13.19 -2.93
CA ASP A 26 2.83 -13.51 -1.61
C ASP A 26 2.40 -12.23 -0.88
N SER A 27 1.11 -12.16 -0.54
CA SER A 27 0.51 -11.08 0.25
C SER A 27 1.19 -10.88 1.60
N GLU A 28 1.55 -11.98 2.28
CA GLU A 28 2.18 -11.94 3.61
C GLU A 28 3.59 -11.31 3.56
N LYS A 29 4.42 -11.75 2.59
CA LYS A 29 5.76 -11.17 2.38
C LYS A 29 5.67 -9.74 1.86
N LEU A 30 4.70 -9.46 0.98
CA LEU A 30 4.45 -8.12 0.47
C LEU A 30 4.13 -7.16 1.62
N GLN A 31 3.20 -7.56 2.49
CA GLN A 31 2.79 -6.75 3.63
C GLN A 31 3.94 -6.52 4.60
N SER A 32 4.56 -7.60 5.09
CA SER A 32 5.59 -7.50 6.13
C SER A 32 6.85 -6.79 5.66
N ARG A 33 7.23 -6.94 4.39
CA ARG A 33 8.50 -6.42 3.86
C ARG A 33 8.36 -5.08 3.13
N PHE A 34 7.24 -4.85 2.45
CA PHE A 34 7.03 -3.65 1.64
C PHE A 34 5.97 -2.73 2.27
N LEU A 35 4.74 -3.20 2.47
CA LEU A 35 3.65 -2.33 2.97
C LEU A 35 3.96 -1.75 4.35
N THR A 36 4.40 -2.58 5.30
CA THR A 36 4.80 -2.14 6.64
C THR A 36 5.95 -1.14 6.58
N ALA A 37 6.95 -1.36 5.71
CA ALA A 37 8.07 -0.43 5.53
C ALA A 37 7.60 0.91 4.95
N MET A 38 6.68 0.89 3.99
CA MET A 38 6.13 2.07 3.34
C MET A 38 5.23 2.88 4.28
N VAL A 39 4.37 2.20 5.05
CA VAL A 39 3.55 2.85 6.08
C VAL A 39 4.45 3.51 7.12
N LYS A 40 5.51 2.81 7.56
CA LYS A 40 6.48 3.37 8.51
C LYS A 40 7.28 4.55 7.94
N SER A 41 7.57 4.53 6.64
CA SER A 41 8.26 5.62 5.95
C SER A 41 7.33 6.78 5.58
N GLY A 42 6.01 6.64 5.77
CA GLY A 42 5.02 7.64 5.40
C GLY A 42 4.66 7.68 3.92
N ALA A 43 4.98 6.64 3.13
CA ALA A 43 4.62 6.54 1.72
C ALA A 43 3.19 6.00 1.49
N LEU A 44 2.72 5.14 2.40
CA LEU A 44 1.35 4.59 2.36
C LEU A 44 0.61 4.93 3.66
N GLU A 45 -0.69 5.15 3.55
CA GLU A 45 -1.62 5.26 4.66
C GLU A 45 -2.55 4.04 4.73
N LEU A 46 -2.94 3.70 5.96
CA LEU A 46 -3.91 2.63 6.26
C LEU A 46 -5.30 3.24 6.29
N ARG A 47 -6.27 2.62 5.60
CA ARG A 47 -7.66 3.09 5.64
C ARG A 47 -8.27 3.02 7.04
N TYR A 48 -7.92 1.97 7.78
CA TYR A 48 -8.38 1.73 9.15
C TYR A 48 -7.17 1.47 10.04
N PRO A 49 -6.58 2.50 10.68
CA PRO A 49 -5.47 2.31 11.61
C PRO A 49 -5.93 1.62 12.91
N ASP A 50 -7.20 1.75 13.28
CA ASP A 50 -7.77 1.18 14.51
C ASP A 50 -7.83 -0.36 14.54
N VAL A 51 -7.92 -1.02 13.37
CA VAL A 51 -8.18 -2.46 13.31
C VAL A 51 -7.35 -3.12 12.19
N GLY A 52 -6.09 -3.44 12.49
CA GLY A 52 -5.13 -3.97 11.51
C GLY A 52 -5.49 -5.35 10.90
N ASN A 53 -6.43 -6.10 11.48
CA ASN A 53 -6.83 -7.44 11.02
C ASN A 53 -8.23 -7.47 10.37
N ARG A 54 -8.65 -6.38 9.73
CA ARG A 54 -9.86 -6.35 8.91
C ARG A 54 -9.58 -6.91 7.51
N PRO A 55 -10.45 -7.77 6.96
CA PRO A 55 -10.39 -8.11 5.54
C PRO A 55 -10.62 -6.89 4.63
N ASP A 56 -11.33 -5.87 5.12
CA ASP A 56 -11.53 -4.58 4.45
C ASP A 56 -10.33 -3.62 4.57
N GLN A 57 -9.19 -4.08 5.11
CA GLN A 57 -8.00 -3.25 5.21
C GLN A 57 -7.49 -2.92 3.81
N ALA A 58 -7.29 -1.63 3.57
CA ALA A 58 -6.72 -1.13 2.33
C ALA A 58 -5.63 -0.11 2.61
N TYR A 59 -4.72 -0.01 1.65
CA TYR A 59 -3.62 0.92 1.61
C TYR A 59 -3.90 1.95 0.52
N ARG A 60 -3.47 3.17 0.75
CA ARG A 60 -3.49 4.24 -0.26
C ARG A 60 -2.16 4.97 -0.21
N THR A 61 -1.71 5.47 -1.36
CA THR A 61 -0.54 6.33 -1.44
C THR A 61 -0.88 7.70 -0.88
N VAL A 62 -0.06 8.20 0.05
CA VAL A 62 -0.26 9.54 0.57
C VAL A 62 -0.04 10.54 -0.57
N ASP A 63 -0.98 11.47 -0.73
CA ASP A 63 -1.04 12.38 -1.88
C ASP A 63 0.25 13.21 -2.05
N GLY A 64 0.96 13.48 -0.95
CA GLY A 64 2.26 14.16 -0.95
C GLY A 64 3.41 13.42 -1.64
N ALA A 65 3.26 12.14 -1.97
CA ALA A 65 4.24 11.38 -2.74
C ALA A 65 3.99 11.44 -4.27
N ALA A 66 2.76 11.70 -4.70
CA ALA A 66 2.38 11.68 -6.12
C ALA A 66 2.76 12.97 -6.87
N VAL A 67 2.97 14.09 -6.17
CA VAL A 67 3.22 15.42 -6.76
C VAL A 67 4.67 15.68 -7.21
N ALA A 68 5.56 14.67 -7.19
CA ALA A 68 6.97 14.82 -7.54
C ALA A 68 7.34 14.26 -8.93
N GLY A 69 6.39 14.25 -9.87
CA GLY A 69 6.60 13.67 -11.20
C GLY A 69 5.72 14.27 -12.29
N GLU A 70 5.76 15.58 -12.48
CA GLU A 70 5.42 16.26 -13.75
C GLU A 70 6.48 17.32 -14.07
#